data_AF-A0A2V7EZ09-F1
#
_entry.id   AF-A0A2V7EZ09-F1
#
_cell.length_a   1.000
_cell.length_b   1.000
_cell.length_c   1.000
_cell.angle_alpha   90.00
_cell.angle_beta   90.00
_cell.angle_gamma   90.00
#
_symmetry.space_group_name_H-M   'P 1'
#
loop_
_entity.id
_entity.type
_entity.pdbx_description
1 polymer ?
#
loop_
_entity_poly.entity_id
_entity_poly.type
_entity_poly.pdbx_seq_one_letter_code
_entity_poly.pdbx_strand_id
1 'polypeptide(L)'
;MRRGVLILLAAVAAIGLFTGGLAWLLTDARPPVGATRAQRLYYAYCVECHGVDGRGSWRAKLFLLRPGDLTDRARIAAESDRYLFDLIKNGGATIGRSGMPAFGAQLSDDDIALLVRYVRKLSTTPPPRASR
;
A
#
# COMPACT_ATOMS: atom_id res chain seq x y z
N MET A 1 -49.53 -4.06 10.40
CA MET A 1 -48.39 -4.61 11.18
C MET A 1 -47.37 -5.33 10.29
N ARG A 2 -47.73 -6.40 9.55
CA ARG A 2 -46.78 -7.17 8.72
C ARG A 2 -46.00 -6.36 7.66
N ARG A 3 -46.65 -5.45 6.93
CA ARG A 3 -45.99 -4.59 5.93
C ARG A 3 -44.93 -3.65 6.54
N GLY A 4 -45.19 -3.09 7.71
CA GLY A 4 -44.24 -2.23 8.42
C GLY A 4 -43.00 -3.00 8.90
N VAL A 5 -43.21 -4.23 9.40
CA VAL A 5 -42.10 -5.12 9.80
C VAL A 5 -41.23 -5.49 8.60
N LEU A 6 -41.83 -5.81 7.44
CA LEU A 6 -41.07 -6.13 6.23
C LEU A 6 -40.25 -4.95 5.71
N ILE A 7 -40.79 -3.72 5.74
CA ILE A 7 -40.06 -2.51 5.33
C ILE A 7 -38.88 -2.26 6.27
N LEU A 8 -39.08 -2.39 7.58
CA LEU A 8 -38.02 -2.21 8.57
C LEU A 8 -36.89 -3.23 8.38
N LEU A 9 -37.22 -4.51 8.18
CA LEU A 9 -36.23 -5.56 7.95
C LEU A 9 -35.43 -5.34 6.66
N ALA A 10 -36.10 -4.93 5.57
CA ALA A 10 -35.44 -4.59 4.32
C ALA A 10 -34.49 -3.39 4.47
N ALA A 11 -34.90 -2.35 5.21
CA ALA A 11 -34.07 -1.18 5.48
C ALA A 11 -32.82 -1.54 6.32
N VAL A 12 -32.98 -2.35 7.37
CA VAL A 12 -31.85 -2.81 8.20
C VAL A 12 -30.88 -3.65 7.39
N ALA A 13 -31.36 -4.57 6.55
CA ALA A 13 -30.52 -5.37 5.67
C ALA A 13 -29.75 -4.50 4.66
N ALA A 14 -30.41 -3.52 4.04
CA ALA A 14 -29.78 -2.58 3.13
C ALA A 14 -28.70 -1.74 3.81
N ILE A 15 -28.96 -1.23 5.02
CA ILE A 15 -27.99 -0.49 5.83
C ILE A 15 -26.81 -1.39 6.21
N GLY A 16 -27.05 -2.65 6.59
CA GLY A 16 -25.99 -3.61 6.91
C GLY A 16 -25.09 -3.91 5.71
N LEU A 17 -25.65 -4.12 4.53
CA LEU A 17 -24.89 -4.33 3.28
C LEU A 17 -24.10 -3.09 2.89
N PHE A 18 -24.70 -1.90 3.01
CA PHE A 18 -24.05 -0.64 2.68
C PHE A 18 -22.90 -0.34 3.63
N THR A 19 -23.12 -0.46 4.94
CA THR A 19 -22.09 -0.21 5.97
C THR A 19 -20.99 -1.26 5.94
N GLY A 20 -21.31 -2.54 5.71
CA GLY A 20 -20.32 -3.61 5.53
C GLY A 20 -19.47 -3.42 4.28
N GLY A 21 -20.09 -3.08 3.15
CA GLY A 21 -19.38 -2.78 1.90
C GLY A 21 -18.49 -1.54 2.03
N LEU A 22 -19.00 -0.48 2.66
CA LEU A 22 -18.23 0.74 2.92
C LEU A 22 -17.06 0.48 3.87
N ALA A 23 -17.26 -0.30 4.94
CA ALA A 23 -16.19 -0.69 5.85
C ALA A 23 -15.09 -1.47 5.12
N TRP A 24 -15.46 -2.41 4.25
CA TRP A 24 -14.51 -3.18 3.45
C TRP A 24 -13.71 -2.31 2.45
N LEU A 25 -14.32 -1.25 1.92
CA LEU A 25 -13.61 -0.26 1.08
C LEU A 25 -12.63 0.62 1.88
N LEU A 26 -12.89 0.81 3.17
CA LEU A 26 -12.12 1.66 4.07
C LEU A 26 -11.15 0.88 4.97
N THR A 27 -11.09 -0.46 4.88
CA THR A 27 -10.11 -1.23 5.65
C THR A 27 -8.70 -1.01 5.10
N ASP A 28 -7.88 -0.30 5.88
CA ASP A 28 -6.45 -0.22 5.65
C ASP A 28 -5.79 -1.58 5.88
N ALA A 29 -4.84 -1.92 5.03
CA ALA A 29 -4.01 -3.09 5.23
C ALA A 29 -3.23 -2.94 6.54
N ARG A 30 -3.32 -3.95 7.42
CA ARG A 30 -2.60 -3.97 8.69
C ARG A 30 -1.39 -4.90 8.61
N PRO A 31 -0.25 -4.52 9.19
CA PRO A 31 0.91 -5.38 9.22
C PRO A 31 0.58 -6.67 10.01
N PRO A 32 1.12 -7.83 9.61
CA PRO A 32 0.89 -9.07 10.33
C PRO A 32 1.45 -9.00 11.75
N VAL A 33 0.92 -9.84 12.64
CA VAL A 33 1.46 -10.02 13.99
C VAL A 33 2.94 -10.45 13.88
N GLY A 34 3.80 -9.82 14.67
CA GLY A 34 5.25 -10.07 14.62
C GLY A 34 5.97 -9.41 13.44
N ALA A 35 5.33 -8.51 12.68
CA ALA A 35 5.98 -7.77 11.60
C ALA A 35 7.29 -7.09 12.06
N THR A 36 8.25 -6.96 11.16
CA THR A 36 9.47 -6.20 11.44
C THR A 36 9.18 -4.69 11.44
N ARG A 37 10.11 -3.87 11.94
CA ARG A 37 10.00 -2.39 11.85
C ARG A 37 9.84 -1.95 10.39
N ALA A 38 10.66 -2.48 9.48
CA ALA A 38 10.59 -2.15 8.05
C ALA A 38 9.23 -2.51 7.43
N GLN A 39 8.67 -3.67 7.79
CA GLN A 39 7.35 -4.07 7.32
C GLN A 39 6.24 -3.16 7.87
N ARG A 40 6.30 -2.78 9.15
CA ARG A 40 5.34 -1.80 9.70
C ARG A 40 5.39 -0.45 8.98
N LEU A 41 6.59 0.06 8.70
CA LEU A 41 6.78 1.29 7.93
C LEU A 41 6.23 1.14 6.51
N TYR A 42 6.50 0.01 5.85
CA TYR A 42 5.97 -0.25 4.52
C TYR A 42 4.44 -0.22 4.51
N TYR A 43 3.81 -0.84 5.50
CA TYR A 43 2.35 -0.80 5.66
C TYR A 43 1.81 0.61 5.92
N ALA A 44 2.52 1.40 6.72
CA ALA A 44 2.09 2.76 7.06
C ALA A 44 2.24 3.76 5.90
N TYR A 45 3.29 3.63 5.07
CA TYR A 45 3.66 4.68 4.10
C TYR A 45 3.63 4.24 2.64
N CYS A 46 3.72 2.94 2.34
CA CYS A 46 3.99 2.45 0.98
C CYS A 46 2.85 1.59 0.41
N VAL A 47 2.18 0.79 1.23
CA VAL A 47 1.16 -0.19 0.80
C VAL A 47 0.00 0.46 0.07
N GLU A 48 -0.36 1.67 0.49
CA GLU A 48 -1.44 2.46 -0.12
C GLU A 48 -1.30 2.57 -1.64
N CYS A 49 -0.07 2.73 -2.15
CA CYS A 49 0.20 2.80 -3.58
C CYS A 49 0.82 1.51 -4.13
N HIS A 50 1.77 0.92 -3.42
CA HIS A 50 2.53 -0.25 -3.90
C HIS A 50 1.87 -1.59 -3.61
N GLY A 51 0.78 -1.62 -2.84
CA GLY A 51 0.06 -2.82 -2.44
C GLY A 51 0.78 -3.59 -1.32
N VAL A 52 0.06 -4.46 -0.62
CA VAL A 52 0.67 -5.37 0.38
C VAL A 52 1.71 -6.30 -0.25
N ASP A 53 1.58 -6.51 -1.56
CA ASP A 53 2.34 -7.48 -2.31
C ASP A 53 3.37 -6.88 -3.26
N GLY A 54 3.55 -5.55 -3.21
CA GLY A 54 4.57 -4.82 -3.98
C GLY A 54 4.26 -4.63 -5.45
N ARG A 55 3.14 -5.14 -5.97
CA ARG A 55 2.79 -5.12 -7.40
C ARG A 55 1.86 -3.98 -7.81
N GLY A 56 1.66 -3.02 -6.90
CA GLY A 56 0.73 -1.90 -7.06
C GLY A 56 -0.65 -2.18 -6.48
N SER A 57 -1.24 -1.18 -5.84
CA SER A 57 -2.56 -1.26 -5.25
C SER A 57 -3.66 -0.85 -6.24
N TRP A 58 -4.92 -1.16 -5.90
CA TRP A 58 -6.07 -0.62 -6.64
C TRP A 58 -6.27 0.88 -6.36
N ARG A 59 -5.89 1.36 -5.17
CA ARG A 59 -6.01 2.77 -4.76
C ARG A 59 -5.10 3.68 -5.59
N ALA A 60 -3.87 3.23 -5.90
CA ALA A 60 -3.01 3.93 -6.85
C ALA A 60 -3.70 4.18 -8.19
N LYS A 61 -4.44 3.18 -8.71
CA LYS A 61 -5.17 3.29 -9.97
C LYS A 61 -6.29 4.33 -9.90
N LEU A 62 -6.95 4.48 -8.75
CA LEU A 62 -7.99 5.50 -8.54
C LEU A 62 -7.42 6.91 -8.71
N PHE A 63 -6.16 7.12 -8.33
CA PHE A 63 -5.43 8.38 -8.51
C PHE A 63 -4.63 8.45 -9.82
N LEU A 64 -4.87 7.53 -10.78
CA LEU A 64 -4.13 7.42 -12.04
C LEU A 64 -2.61 7.26 -11.87
N LEU A 65 -2.18 6.82 -10.69
CA LEU A 65 -0.78 6.52 -10.40
C LEU A 65 -0.44 5.11 -10.87
N ARG A 66 0.76 4.95 -11.42
CA ARG A 66 1.31 3.65 -11.84
C ARG A 66 2.64 3.39 -11.13
N PRO A 67 2.61 3.01 -9.84
CA PRO A 67 3.81 2.65 -9.10
C PRO A 67 4.53 1.50 -9.79
N GLY A 68 5.86 1.55 -9.82
CA GLY A 68 6.64 0.44 -10.37
C GLY A 68 6.44 -0.83 -9.56
N ASP A 69 6.45 -1.98 -10.23
CA ASP A 69 6.43 -3.29 -9.58
C ASP A 69 7.73 -3.45 -8.76
N LEU A 70 7.57 -3.62 -7.45
CA LEU A 70 8.67 -3.82 -6.49
C LEU A 70 9.12 -5.29 -6.43
N THR A 71 8.37 -6.19 -7.07
CA THR A 71 8.69 -7.62 -7.17
C THR A 71 9.50 -7.96 -8.43
N ASP A 72 9.66 -7.00 -9.35
CA ASP A 72 10.52 -7.13 -10.51
C ASP A 72 12.00 -7.09 -10.09
N ARG A 73 12.59 -8.30 -9.97
CA ARG A 73 13.98 -8.48 -9.56
C ARG A 73 14.97 -7.76 -10.47
N ALA A 74 14.78 -7.82 -11.79
CA ALA A 74 15.72 -7.24 -12.74
C ALA A 74 15.71 -5.71 -12.63
N ARG A 75 14.51 -5.12 -12.59
CA ARG A 75 14.35 -3.68 -12.46
C ARG A 75 14.90 -3.17 -11.13
N ILE A 76 14.54 -3.82 -10.02
CA ILE A 76 15.01 -3.39 -8.70
C ILE A 76 16.53 -3.55 -8.63
N ALA A 77 17.10 -4.68 -9.04
CA ALA A 77 18.54 -4.92 -8.99
C ALA A 77 19.38 -3.92 -9.82
N ALA A 78 18.81 -3.35 -10.89
CA ALA A 78 19.49 -2.33 -11.69
C ALA A 78 19.62 -0.97 -10.98
N GLU A 79 18.74 -0.67 -10.03
CA GLU A 79 18.78 0.58 -9.27
C GLU A 79 19.79 0.47 -8.12
N SER A 80 20.50 1.55 -7.78
CA SER A 80 21.39 1.59 -6.61
C SER A 80 20.61 1.81 -5.31
N ASP A 81 21.16 1.37 -4.17
CA ASP A 81 20.54 1.64 -2.86
C ASP A 81 20.42 3.14 -2.58
N ARG A 82 21.41 3.94 -3.01
CA ARG A 82 21.35 5.39 -2.92
C ARG A 82 20.19 5.98 -3.73
N TYR A 83 19.99 5.49 -4.95
CA TYR A 83 18.86 5.92 -5.77
C TYR A 83 17.51 5.62 -5.09
N LEU A 84 17.35 4.40 -4.57
CA LEU A 84 16.12 4.00 -3.87
C LEU A 84 15.91 4.83 -2.60
N PHE A 85 16.98 5.11 -1.86
CA PHE A 85 16.96 5.95 -0.68
C PHE A 85 16.51 7.38 -1.03
N ASP A 86 17.13 8.00 -2.03
CA ASP A 86 16.82 9.37 -2.45
C ASP A 86 15.40 9.47 -3.02
N LEU A 87 14.93 8.44 -3.75
CA LEU A 87 13.57 8.35 -4.24
C LEU A 87 12.53 8.29 -3.10
N ILE A 88 12.80 7.54 -2.02
CA ILE A 88 11.92 7.49 -0.85
C ILE A 88 11.98 8.81 -0.07
N LYS A 89 13.18 9.35 0.13
CA LYS A 89 13.39 10.57 0.93
C LYS A 89 12.78 11.80 0.27
N ASN A 90 13.08 11.99 -1.01
CA ASN A 90 12.79 13.23 -1.73
C ASN A 90 11.59 13.10 -2.68
N GLY A 91 10.99 11.91 -2.78
CA GLY A 91 9.91 11.63 -3.72
C GLY A 91 10.40 11.56 -5.16
N GLY A 92 9.53 11.10 -6.05
CA GLY A 92 9.92 10.82 -7.43
C GLY A 92 9.95 12.06 -8.34
N ALA A 93 9.26 13.15 -7.96
CA ALA A 93 9.23 14.38 -8.77
C ALA A 93 10.63 14.97 -8.99
N THR A 94 11.51 14.88 -7.99
CA THR A 94 12.89 15.40 -8.05
C THR A 94 13.79 14.67 -9.05
N ILE A 95 13.38 13.48 -9.51
CA ILE A 95 14.14 12.62 -10.41
C ILE A 95 13.32 12.22 -11.66
N GLY A 96 12.32 13.02 -12.03
CA GLY A 96 11.51 12.81 -13.24
C GLY A 96 10.51 11.65 -13.16
N ARG A 97 10.23 11.12 -11.97
CA ARG A 97 9.24 10.08 -11.70
C ARG A 97 8.09 10.62 -10.83
N SER A 98 7.32 11.57 -11.36
CA SER A 98 6.21 12.20 -10.63
C SER A 98 5.18 11.17 -10.12
N GLY A 99 4.54 11.49 -8.99
CA GLY A 99 3.50 10.66 -8.37
C GLY A 99 3.91 9.92 -7.09
N MET A 100 5.21 9.75 -6.83
CA MET A 100 5.69 9.27 -5.52
C MET A 100 6.00 10.47 -4.59
N PRO A 101 5.35 10.59 -3.43
CA PRO A 101 5.59 11.68 -2.49
C PRO A 101 6.94 11.55 -1.78
N ALA A 102 7.41 12.66 -1.22
CA ALA A 102 8.61 12.69 -0.37
C ALA A 102 8.26 12.29 1.07
N PHE A 103 9.09 11.45 1.69
CA PHE A 103 8.88 10.97 3.06
C PHE A 103 9.96 11.42 4.06
N GLY A 104 10.94 12.21 3.61
CA GLY A 104 12.07 12.65 4.45
C GLY A 104 11.68 13.55 5.64
N ALA A 105 10.46 14.11 5.66
CA ALA A 105 9.96 14.87 6.80
C ALA A 105 9.30 13.97 7.86
N GLN A 106 8.89 12.76 7.49
CA GLN A 106 8.17 11.81 8.34
C GLN A 106 9.04 10.62 8.78
N LEU A 107 10.09 10.30 8.02
CA LEU A 107 10.94 9.15 8.23
C LEU A 107 12.39 9.58 8.48
N SER A 108 13.02 8.93 9.46
CA SER A 108 14.46 9.05 9.68
C SER A 108 15.26 8.36 8.57
N ASP A 109 16.53 8.73 8.39
CA ASP A 109 17.41 8.09 7.41
C ASP A 109 17.56 6.58 7.67
N ASP A 110 17.57 6.17 8.95
CA ASP A 110 17.60 4.75 9.32
C ASP A 110 16.32 4.01 8.93
N ASP A 111 15.15 4.67 9.04
CA ASP A 111 13.87 4.12 8.59
C ASP A 111 13.82 3.97 7.07
N ILE A 112 14.34 4.96 6.34
CA ILE A 112 14.42 4.90 4.89
C ILE A 112 15.38 3.78 4.46
N ALA A 113 16.54 3.64 5.11
CA ALA A 113 17.46 2.54 4.86
C ALA A 113 16.82 1.16 5.15
N LEU A 114 16.01 1.05 6.21
CA LEU A 114 15.19 -0.14 6.50
C LEU A 114 14.20 -0.45 5.37
N LEU A 115 13.52 0.58 4.85
CA LEU A 115 12.59 0.44 3.73
C LEU A 115 13.29 0.01 2.45
N VAL A 116 14.47 0.56 2.12
CA VAL A 116 15.26 0.13 0.96
C VAL A 116 15.56 -1.38 1.05
N ARG A 117 16.02 -1.87 2.20
CA ARG A 117 16.25 -3.30 2.42
C ARG A 117 14.97 -4.13 2.27
N TYR A 118 13.84 -3.61 2.72
CA TYR A 118 12.56 -4.28 2.57
C TYR A 118 12.11 -4.36 1.10
N VAL A 119 12.30 -3.30 0.32
CA VAL A 119 12.04 -3.29 -1.14
C VAL A 119 12.91 -4.32 -1.86
N ARG A 120 14.21 -4.40 -1.52
CA ARG A 120 15.11 -5.45 -2.03
C ARG A 120 14.58 -6.85 -1.72
N LYS A 121 14.11 -7.06 -0.48
CA LYS A 121 13.52 -8.33 -0.06
C LYS A 121 12.26 -8.67 -0.88
N LEU A 122 11.37 -7.71 -1.14
CA LEU A 122 10.19 -7.94 -1.98
C LEU A 122 10.55 -8.42 -3.39
N SER A 123 11.65 -7.92 -3.97
CA SER A 123 12.11 -8.32 -5.30
C SER A 123 12.72 -9.72 -5.39
N THR A 124 13.09 -10.31 -4.25
CA THR A 124 13.75 -11.63 -4.19
C THR A 124 12.88 -12.69 -3.53
N THR A 125 12.01 -12.28 -2.62
CA THR A 125 11.03 -13.13 -1.92
C THR A 125 9.70 -12.37 -1.87
N PRO A 126 9.01 -12.27 -3.01
CA PRO A 126 7.73 -11.59 -3.05
C PRO A 126 6.66 -12.39 -2.29
N PRO A 127 5.76 -11.72 -1.56
CA PRO A 127 4.59 -12.38 -1.01
C PRO A 127 3.67 -12.89 -2.14
N PRO A 128 2.78 -13.85 -1.86
CA PRO A 128 1.75 -14.29 -2.79
C PRO A 128 0.95 -13.11 -3.34
N ARG A 129 0.41 -13.24 -4.57
CA ARG A 129 -0.53 -12.23 -5.09
C ARG A 129 -1.68 -12.10 -4.12
N ALA A 130 -1.93 -10.87 -3.68
CA ALA A 130 -3.16 -10.60 -2.95
C ALA A 130 -4.32 -10.97 -3.89
N SER A 131 -5.10 -11.99 -3.50
CA SER A 131 -6.35 -12.31 -4.19
C SER A 131 -7.25 -11.10 -4.04
N ARG A 132 -7.59 -10.49 -5.18
CA ARG A 132 -8.46 -9.33 -5.25
C ARG A 132 -9.90 -9.76 -5.02
#